data_AF-A0A133UZD0-F1
#
_entry.id   AF-A0A133UZD0-F1
#
_cell.length_a   1.000
_cell.length_b   1.000
_cell.length_c   1.000
_cell.angle_alpha   90.00
_cell.angle_beta   90.00
_cell.angle_gamma   90.00
#
_symmetry.space_group_name_H-M   'P 1'
#
loop_
_entity.id
_entity.type
_entity.pdbx_description
1 polymer ?
#
loop_
_entity_poly.entity_id
_entity_poly.type
_entity_poly.pdbx_seq_one_letter_code
_entity_poly.pdbx_strand_id
1 'polypeptide(L)'
;QIRQVKEELGEDAEVSLKKLKEKHAKLKEQREKLDEKLEETKSQHESHSSKASELAGKRDTIEQQTQDLSQEIKRKSEVEEELQELQYSKIVKKLGELKNQREENHKKLTVLETRIKDTNQTLEDLQKAETTCPVCERPLTEEHRQELLQKKRGEVDLLEKRKTELENKSSDFKKDIQGVQERKEKAEELQEEVKNLHDLEKELKEQEELLNSINSRVEEAEEARGKVKKDLEELEEKAEELREEFESVGRKIQQRKNLQDGLEEKKKLENKIQRLKKELQKLRNEYNEKEAAKLKQRHEDLILRNKEVQTEISGVKKLISEKGKRVESARKKQEMLDRYEAEVKSLRHGVRSLSKVKTALAESQTTLRRQIIDAVNRVMNNLWEEIYPYRDFPSIRLAVVKRRGVSDYELQLRDRTGSWSSVEGVASGGERTSAALALRIAFAEVLIPHLSWLVLDEPTHNLDSEGIEKLSLVLKKRVPKIMKQLILITHEKRLESAVSGYLYRFQRDKSEGGPTKVQAISTS
;
A
#
# COMPACT_ATOMS: atom_id res chain seq x y z
N GLN A 1 2.34 72.02 -68.52
CA GLN A 1 1.36 70.92 -68.33
C GLN A 1 1.43 69.88 -69.46
N ILE A 2 0.81 70.06 -70.64
CA ILE A 2 0.86 69.03 -71.71
C ILE A 2 2.29 68.69 -72.17
N ARG A 3 3.19 69.67 -72.26
CA ARG A 3 4.61 69.46 -72.60
C ARG A 3 5.40 68.71 -71.52
N GLN A 4 5.07 68.96 -70.26
CA GLN A 4 5.74 68.39 -69.08
C GLN A 4 5.34 66.92 -68.87
N VAL A 5 4.06 66.60 -69.11
CA VAL A 5 3.55 65.21 -69.12
C VAL A 5 4.15 64.39 -70.28
N LYS A 6 4.54 65.02 -71.39
CA LYS A 6 5.23 64.33 -72.50
C LYS A 6 6.70 64.00 -72.19
N GLU A 7 7.40 64.86 -71.45
CA GLU A 7 8.79 64.60 -71.01
C GLU A 7 8.85 63.49 -69.96
N GLU A 8 7.87 63.42 -69.04
CA GLU A 8 7.77 62.35 -68.03
C GLU A 8 7.38 60.98 -68.62
N LEU A 9 6.72 60.95 -69.78
CA LEU A 9 6.29 59.71 -70.45
C LEU A 9 7.36 59.10 -71.37
N GLY A 10 8.46 59.80 -71.69
CA GLY A 10 9.57 59.27 -72.49
C GLY A 10 9.14 58.51 -73.76
N GLU A 11 9.74 57.35 -74.02
CA GLU A 11 9.40 56.45 -75.15
C GLU A 11 7.99 55.86 -75.07
N ASP A 12 7.35 55.87 -73.90
CA ASP A 12 5.99 55.38 -73.72
C ASP A 12 4.95 56.38 -74.25
N ALA A 13 5.32 57.62 -74.62
CA ALA A 13 4.41 58.65 -75.15
C ALA A 13 3.68 58.25 -76.44
N GLU A 14 4.15 57.24 -77.18
CA GLU A 14 3.51 56.70 -78.40
C GLU A 14 2.73 55.39 -78.20
N VAL A 15 2.82 54.76 -77.02
CA VAL A 15 2.14 53.49 -76.72
C VAL A 15 0.65 53.70 -76.52
N SER A 16 -0.19 53.23 -77.46
CA SER A 16 -1.65 53.39 -77.37
C SER A 16 -2.22 53.00 -75.98
N LEU A 17 -3.21 53.78 -75.50
CA LEU A 17 -3.87 53.56 -74.20
C LEU A 17 -4.49 52.15 -74.08
N LYS A 18 -4.77 51.52 -75.23
CA LYS A 18 -5.20 50.12 -75.36
C LYS A 18 -4.10 49.13 -74.92
N LYS A 19 -2.85 49.29 -75.39
CA LYS A 19 -1.71 48.42 -75.03
C LYS A 19 -1.36 48.50 -73.53
N LEU A 20 -1.45 49.69 -72.92
CA LEU A 20 -1.21 49.85 -71.47
C LEU A 20 -2.33 49.20 -70.64
N LYS A 21 -3.60 49.32 -71.06
CA LYS A 21 -4.73 48.62 -70.43
C LYS A 21 -4.63 47.10 -70.57
N GLU A 22 -4.17 46.60 -71.71
CA GLU A 22 -3.90 45.16 -71.92
C GLU A 22 -2.78 44.66 -70.99
N LYS A 23 -1.68 45.42 -70.84
CA LYS A 23 -0.60 45.08 -69.88
C LYS A 23 -1.09 45.09 -68.43
N HIS A 24 -1.89 46.10 -68.04
CA HIS A 24 -2.47 46.19 -66.70
C HIS A 24 -3.47 45.06 -66.41
N ALA A 25 -4.27 44.64 -67.39
CA ALA A 25 -5.17 43.50 -67.25
C ALA A 25 -4.41 42.18 -67.06
N LYS A 26 -3.32 41.98 -67.81
CA LYS A 26 -2.44 40.80 -67.64
C LYS A 26 -1.77 40.77 -66.26
N LEU A 27 -1.24 41.90 -65.79
CA LEU A 27 -0.66 42.02 -64.44
C LEU A 27 -1.71 41.77 -63.35
N LYS A 28 -2.96 42.21 -63.55
CA LYS A 28 -4.07 41.92 -62.64
C LYS A 28 -4.35 40.42 -62.52
N GLU A 29 -4.43 39.72 -63.65
CA GLU A 29 -4.66 38.27 -63.69
C GLU A 29 -3.49 37.49 -63.06
N GLN A 30 -2.25 37.93 -63.29
CA GLN A 30 -1.07 37.35 -62.65
C GLN A 30 -1.09 37.56 -61.12
N ARG A 31 -1.55 38.72 -60.64
CA ARG A 31 -1.66 39.02 -59.21
C ARG A 31 -2.75 38.19 -58.54
N GLU A 32 -3.91 38.06 -59.16
CA GLU A 32 -5.00 37.21 -58.66
C GLU A 32 -4.54 35.75 -58.51
N LYS A 33 -3.81 35.19 -59.49
CA LYS A 33 -3.24 33.83 -59.41
C LYS A 33 -2.15 33.68 -58.35
N LEU A 34 -1.37 34.74 -58.12
CA LEU A 34 -0.31 34.73 -57.11
C LEU A 34 -0.90 34.84 -55.70
N ASP A 35 -1.89 35.71 -55.50
CA ASP A 35 -2.64 35.86 -54.25
C ASP A 35 -3.32 34.54 -53.84
N GLU A 36 -3.91 33.80 -54.79
CA GLU A 36 -4.48 32.46 -54.53
C GLU A 36 -3.42 31.46 -54.04
N LYS A 37 -2.25 31.40 -54.70
CA LYS A 37 -1.14 30.51 -54.28
C LYS A 37 -0.56 30.90 -52.92
N LEU A 38 -0.50 32.20 -52.64
CA LEU A 38 0.03 32.73 -51.40
C LEU A 38 -0.90 32.36 -50.24
N GLU A 39 -2.22 32.41 -50.44
CA GLU A 39 -3.20 31.99 -49.43
C GLU A 39 -3.20 30.47 -49.20
N GLU A 40 -3.05 29.67 -50.26
CA GLU A 40 -2.89 28.22 -50.15
C GLU A 40 -1.62 27.85 -49.36
N THR A 41 -0.49 28.51 -49.66
CA THR A 41 0.80 28.28 -48.99
C THR A 41 0.77 28.75 -47.52
N LYS A 42 0.07 29.86 -47.22
CA LYS A 42 -0.18 30.32 -45.83
C LYS A 42 -0.96 29.28 -45.04
N SER A 43 -2.03 28.75 -45.61
CA SER A 43 -2.84 27.71 -44.97
C SER A 43 -2.03 26.44 -44.71
N GLN A 44 -1.19 26.02 -45.66
CA GLN A 44 -0.27 24.90 -45.47
C GLN A 44 0.75 25.19 -44.35
N HIS A 45 1.34 26.38 -44.32
CA HIS A 45 2.28 26.78 -43.28
C HIS A 45 1.65 26.75 -41.88
N GLU A 46 0.44 27.27 -41.72
CA GLU A 46 -0.32 27.21 -40.46
C GLU A 46 -0.63 25.76 -40.03
N SER A 47 -0.99 24.90 -40.99
CA SER A 47 -1.22 23.48 -40.72
C SER A 47 0.05 22.78 -40.23
N HIS A 48 1.18 22.97 -40.92
CA HIS A 48 2.47 22.42 -40.50
C HIS A 48 2.95 22.99 -39.16
N SER A 49 2.73 24.28 -38.92
CA SER A 49 3.08 24.96 -37.66
C SER A 49 2.28 24.41 -36.47
N SER A 50 0.97 24.21 -36.63
CA SER A 50 0.13 23.63 -35.57
C SER A 50 0.52 22.18 -35.27
N LYS A 51 0.78 21.36 -36.30
CA LYS A 51 1.26 19.97 -36.14
C LYS A 51 2.62 19.89 -35.44
N ALA A 52 3.57 20.76 -35.78
CA ALA A 52 4.86 20.83 -35.11
C ALA A 52 4.71 21.23 -33.63
N SER A 53 3.85 22.22 -33.35
CA SER A 53 3.57 22.64 -31.97
C SER A 53 2.89 21.55 -31.13
N GLU A 54 1.97 20.77 -31.71
CA GLU A 54 1.30 19.67 -31.01
C GLU A 54 2.29 18.54 -30.67
N LEU A 55 3.16 18.18 -31.62
CA LEU A 55 4.19 17.16 -31.40
C LEU A 55 5.25 17.61 -30.39
N ALA A 56 5.64 18.89 -30.42
CA ALA A 56 6.56 19.47 -29.43
C ALA A 56 5.95 19.42 -28.01
N GLY A 57 4.68 19.79 -27.85
CA GLY A 57 4.01 19.69 -26.53
C GLY A 57 3.90 18.24 -26.01
N LYS A 58 3.66 17.28 -26.91
CA LYS A 58 3.68 15.84 -26.58
C LYS A 58 5.07 15.37 -26.18
N ARG A 59 6.11 15.78 -26.90
CA ARG A 59 7.51 15.51 -26.56
C ARG A 59 7.83 16.01 -25.15
N ASP A 60 7.56 17.29 -24.88
CA ASP A 60 7.90 17.90 -23.58
C ASP A 60 7.22 17.18 -22.42
N THR A 61 5.97 16.74 -22.61
CA THR A 61 5.23 15.96 -21.59
C THR A 61 5.90 14.60 -21.33
N ILE A 62 6.28 13.88 -22.38
CA ILE A 62 6.89 12.55 -22.27
C ILE A 62 8.33 12.65 -21.75
N GLU A 63 9.07 13.68 -22.16
CA GLU A 63 10.41 13.97 -21.65
C GLU A 63 10.38 14.21 -20.14
N GLN A 64 9.41 15.00 -19.65
CA GLN A 64 9.25 15.22 -18.22
C GLN A 64 8.85 13.95 -17.46
N GLN A 65 7.93 13.14 -18.01
CA GLN A 65 7.58 11.84 -17.43
C GLN A 65 8.78 10.88 -17.37
N THR A 66 9.58 10.83 -18.44
CA THR A 66 10.80 10.02 -18.53
C THR A 66 11.82 10.46 -17.49
N GLN A 67 11.98 11.77 -17.30
CA GLN A 67 12.89 12.33 -16.29
C GLN A 67 12.44 12.03 -14.86
N ASP A 68 11.15 12.17 -14.55
CA ASP A 68 10.60 11.86 -13.23
C ASP A 68 10.77 10.37 -12.90
N LEU A 69 10.47 9.50 -13.86
CA LEU A 69 10.62 8.04 -13.74
C LEU A 69 12.09 7.63 -13.55
N SER A 70 13.01 8.25 -14.32
CA SER A 70 14.45 8.03 -14.17
C SER A 70 14.97 8.41 -12.78
N GLN A 71 14.48 9.52 -12.20
CA GLN A 71 14.84 9.92 -10.84
C GLN A 71 14.31 8.94 -9.79
N GLU A 72 13.09 8.42 -9.96
CA GLU A 72 12.52 7.42 -9.05
C GLU A 72 13.33 6.11 -9.08
N ILE A 73 13.67 5.61 -10.28
CA ILE A 73 14.50 4.43 -10.47
C ILE A 73 15.85 4.61 -9.78
N LYS A 74 16.51 5.77 -9.96
CA LYS A 74 17.80 6.03 -9.33
C LYS A 74 17.74 5.98 -7.79
N ARG A 75 16.69 6.53 -7.18
CA ARG A 75 16.51 6.44 -5.72
C ARG A 75 16.34 5.00 -5.27
N LYS A 76 15.55 4.22 -6.00
CA LYS A 76 15.29 2.81 -5.67
C LYS A 76 16.50 1.91 -5.92
N SER A 77 17.34 2.20 -6.91
CA SER A 77 18.58 1.47 -7.13
C SER A 77 19.59 1.72 -6.01
N GLU A 78 19.66 2.95 -5.47
CA GLU A 78 20.49 3.26 -4.28
C GLU A 78 20.01 2.44 -3.06
N VAL A 79 18.68 2.29 -2.89
CA VAL A 79 18.09 1.44 -1.85
C VAL A 79 18.38 -0.05 -2.08
N GLU A 80 18.38 -0.51 -3.33
CA GLU A 80 18.73 -1.90 -3.68
C GLU A 80 20.19 -2.21 -3.34
N GLU A 81 21.12 -1.29 -3.60
CA GLU A 81 22.52 -1.41 -3.19
C GLU A 81 22.64 -1.52 -1.66
N GLU A 82 21.95 -0.67 -0.90
CA GLU A 82 21.92 -0.75 0.58
C GLU A 82 21.38 -2.11 1.07
N LEU A 83 20.34 -2.64 0.41
CA LEU A 83 19.78 -3.96 0.72
C LEU A 83 20.77 -5.10 0.42
N GLN A 84 21.55 -5.00 -0.67
CA GLN A 84 22.58 -5.98 -1.00
C GLN A 84 23.72 -5.97 0.03
N GLU A 85 24.14 -4.80 0.51
CA GLU A 85 25.15 -4.66 1.58
C GLU A 85 24.68 -5.29 2.89
N LEU A 86 23.39 -5.18 3.22
CA LEU A 86 22.80 -5.79 4.41
C LEU A 86 22.81 -7.32 4.38
N GLN A 87 22.99 -7.94 3.22
CA GLN A 87 23.10 -9.40 3.05
C GLN A 87 21.96 -10.15 3.77
N TYR A 88 20.70 -9.84 3.43
CA TYR A 88 19.48 -10.38 4.06
C TYR A 88 19.55 -11.89 4.38
N SER A 89 20.06 -12.70 3.44
CA SER A 89 20.21 -14.14 3.61
C SER A 89 21.10 -14.54 4.79
N LYS A 90 22.15 -13.76 5.09
CA LYS A 90 23.02 -13.99 6.26
C LYS A 90 22.35 -13.57 7.56
N ILE A 91 21.57 -12.48 7.55
CA ILE A 91 20.80 -12.02 8.72
C ILE A 91 19.80 -13.10 9.13
N VAL A 92 19.03 -13.64 8.19
CA VAL A 92 18.03 -14.70 8.45
C VAL A 92 18.70 -15.96 9.00
N LYS A 93 19.82 -16.40 8.40
CA LYS A 93 20.59 -17.54 8.91
C LYS A 93 21.09 -17.30 10.33
N LYS A 94 21.68 -16.13 10.59
CA LYS A 94 22.23 -15.80 11.91
C LYS A 94 21.15 -15.73 12.99
N LEU A 95 19.98 -15.19 12.67
CA LEU A 95 18.83 -15.16 13.57
C LEU A 95 18.35 -16.57 13.93
N GLY A 96 18.32 -17.48 12.94
CA GLY A 96 17.99 -18.90 13.16
C GLY A 96 18.99 -19.60 14.09
N GLU A 97 20.30 -19.41 13.85
CA GLU A 97 21.36 -19.94 14.71
C GLU A 97 21.24 -19.45 16.17
N LEU A 98 21.04 -18.14 16.37
CA LEU A 98 20.90 -17.56 17.70
C LEU A 98 19.65 -18.05 18.43
N LYS A 99 18.51 -18.20 17.73
CA LYS A 99 17.29 -18.79 18.31
C LYS A 99 17.51 -20.23 18.75
N ASN A 100 18.18 -21.04 17.93
CA ASN A 100 18.50 -22.43 18.28
C ASN A 100 19.45 -22.50 19.49
N GLN A 101 20.50 -21.67 19.52
CA GLN A 101 21.44 -21.60 20.65
C GLN A 101 20.75 -21.16 21.94
N ARG A 102 19.83 -20.19 21.86
CA ARG A 102 19.02 -19.77 23.02
C ARG A 102 18.13 -20.90 23.52
N GLU A 103 17.50 -21.65 22.64
CA GLU A 103 16.64 -22.78 23.02
C GLU A 103 17.46 -23.90 23.69
N GLU A 104 18.65 -24.21 23.17
CA GLU A 104 19.56 -25.18 23.77
C GLU A 104 20.06 -24.71 25.14
N ASN A 105 20.40 -23.42 25.27
CA ASN A 105 20.78 -22.81 26.54
C ASN A 105 19.64 -22.86 27.56
N HIS A 106 18.39 -22.61 27.13
CA HIS A 106 17.21 -22.71 27.98
C HIS A 106 16.99 -24.14 28.47
N LYS A 107 17.11 -25.16 27.60
CA LYS A 107 17.05 -26.58 28.00
C LYS A 107 18.09 -26.93 29.07
N LYS A 108 19.34 -26.46 28.89
CA LYS A 108 20.41 -26.66 29.89
C LYS A 108 20.05 -26.00 31.23
N LEU A 109 19.49 -24.80 31.20
CA LEU A 109 19.06 -24.04 32.37
C LEU A 109 17.97 -24.79 33.15
N THR A 110 16.93 -25.29 32.47
CA THR A 110 15.83 -26.05 33.10
C THR A 110 16.32 -27.34 33.77
N VAL A 111 17.23 -28.07 33.12
CA VAL A 111 17.84 -29.28 33.71
C VAL A 111 18.61 -28.92 34.98
N LEU A 112 19.34 -27.79 34.96
CA LEU A 112 20.17 -27.35 36.07
C LEU A 112 19.33 -26.85 37.25
N GLU A 113 18.25 -26.11 36.99
CA GLU A 113 17.29 -25.67 38.00
C GLU A 113 16.60 -26.85 38.70
N THR A 114 16.21 -27.86 37.93
CA THR A 114 15.62 -29.09 38.49
C THR A 114 16.61 -29.78 39.42
N ARG A 115 17.88 -29.87 39.00
CA ARG A 115 18.94 -30.51 39.80
C ARG A 115 19.29 -29.73 41.07
N ILE A 116 19.28 -28.40 41.03
CA ILE A 116 19.43 -27.55 42.22
C ILE A 116 18.27 -27.81 43.19
N LYS A 117 17.03 -27.82 42.67
CA LYS A 117 15.83 -28.08 43.49
C LYS A 117 15.89 -29.44 44.17
N ASP A 118 16.23 -30.50 43.43
CA ASP A 118 16.36 -31.85 43.98
C ASP A 118 17.47 -31.93 45.04
N THR A 119 18.61 -31.28 44.80
CA THR A 119 19.75 -31.28 45.75
C THR A 119 19.41 -30.50 47.02
N ASN A 120 18.68 -29.38 46.90
CA ASN A 120 18.18 -28.61 48.04
C ASN A 120 17.13 -29.38 48.84
N GLN A 121 16.22 -30.12 48.18
CA GLN A 121 15.29 -31.02 48.84
C GLN A 121 16.05 -32.09 49.66
N THR A 122 17.09 -32.68 49.04
CA THR A 122 17.94 -33.67 49.73
C THR A 122 18.66 -33.08 50.94
N LEU A 123 19.10 -31.81 50.86
CA LEU A 123 19.73 -31.08 51.98
C LEU A 123 18.73 -30.85 53.14
N GLU A 124 17.50 -30.44 52.84
CA GLU A 124 16.46 -30.29 53.86
C GLU A 124 16.14 -31.62 54.54
N ASP A 125 16.03 -32.70 53.77
CA ASP A 125 15.73 -34.04 54.29
C ASP A 125 16.88 -34.56 55.17
N LEU A 126 18.14 -34.30 54.78
CA LEU A 126 19.33 -34.62 55.58
C LEU A 126 19.44 -33.79 56.87
N GLN A 127 18.95 -32.55 56.89
CA GLN A 127 18.90 -31.72 58.10
C GLN A 127 17.87 -32.20 59.12
N LYS A 128 16.74 -32.75 58.65
CA LYS A 128 15.64 -33.25 59.48
C LYS A 128 15.87 -34.68 60.01
N ALA A 129 16.87 -35.40 59.51
CA ALA A 129 17.17 -36.77 59.91
C ALA A 129 17.99 -36.85 61.21
N GLU A 130 17.52 -37.64 62.20
CA GLU A 130 18.13 -37.78 63.54
C GLU A 130 19.01 -39.03 63.72
N THR A 131 18.61 -40.20 63.19
CA THR A 131 19.28 -41.48 63.52
C THR A 131 19.63 -42.34 62.30
N THR A 132 19.04 -42.06 61.13
CA THR A 132 19.16 -42.90 59.93
C THR A 132 19.22 -42.05 58.68
N CYS A 133 20.13 -42.35 57.76
CA CYS A 133 20.27 -41.61 56.51
C CYS A 133 19.01 -41.74 55.64
N PRO A 134 18.32 -40.64 55.24
CA PRO A 134 17.11 -40.69 54.43
C PRO A 134 17.34 -41.12 52.97
N VAL A 135 18.61 -41.22 52.54
CA VAL A 135 18.98 -41.60 51.16
C VAL A 135 19.49 -43.05 51.06
N CYS A 136 20.12 -43.58 52.12
CA CYS A 136 20.78 -44.89 52.07
C CYS A 136 20.65 -45.76 53.33
N GLU A 137 19.78 -45.38 54.28
CA GLU A 137 19.35 -46.18 55.44
C GLU A 137 20.47 -46.65 56.40
N ARG A 138 21.70 -46.12 56.27
CA ARG A 138 22.80 -46.39 57.21
C ARG A 138 22.64 -45.59 58.52
N PRO A 139 23.17 -46.10 59.66
CA PRO A 139 23.27 -45.35 60.90
C PRO A 139 24.08 -44.07 60.65
N LEU A 140 23.49 -42.92 60.95
CA LEU A 140 24.09 -41.63 60.66
C LEU A 140 24.81 -41.14 61.93
N THR A 141 26.15 -41.17 61.94
CA THR A 141 26.93 -40.48 62.98
C THR A 141 26.94 -38.98 62.70
N GLU A 142 26.98 -38.15 63.74
CA GLU A 142 26.88 -36.69 63.58
C GLU A 142 28.02 -36.10 62.72
N GLU A 143 29.21 -36.70 62.78
CA GLU A 143 30.35 -36.36 61.93
C GLU A 143 30.08 -36.65 60.44
N HIS A 144 29.50 -37.82 60.13
CA HIS A 144 29.20 -38.22 58.76
C HIS A 144 28.03 -37.40 58.16
N ARG A 145 27.08 -36.96 59.01
CA ARG A 145 26.02 -36.03 58.63
C ARG A 145 26.56 -34.67 58.22
N GLN A 146 27.48 -34.10 59.00
CA GLN A 146 28.09 -32.81 58.68
C GLN A 146 28.91 -32.87 57.39
N GLU A 147 29.65 -33.95 57.16
CA GLU A 147 30.46 -34.16 55.95
C GLU A 147 29.58 -34.23 54.68
N LEU A 148 28.45 -34.95 54.75
CA LEU A 148 27.45 -35.03 53.67
C LEU A 148 26.78 -33.69 53.39
N LEU A 149 26.41 -32.94 54.44
CA LEU A 149 25.84 -31.60 54.31
C LEU A 149 26.84 -30.63 53.66
N GLN A 150 28.11 -30.67 54.06
CA GLN A 150 29.15 -29.83 53.45
C GLN A 150 29.34 -30.16 51.96
N LYS A 151 29.40 -31.44 51.61
CA LYS A 151 29.56 -31.91 50.23
C LYS A 151 28.38 -31.50 49.35
N LYS A 152 27.14 -31.64 49.87
CA LYS A 152 25.93 -31.25 49.14
C LYS A 152 25.76 -29.74 49.02
N ARG A 153 26.13 -28.96 50.04
CA ARG A 153 26.20 -27.49 49.94
C ARG A 153 27.21 -27.05 48.86
N GLY A 154 28.39 -27.66 48.83
CA GLY A 154 29.38 -27.38 47.78
C GLY A 154 28.90 -27.76 46.37
N GLU A 155 28.10 -28.83 46.23
CA GLU A 155 27.45 -29.20 44.96
C GLU A 155 26.41 -28.15 44.53
N VAL A 156 25.60 -27.65 45.47
CA VAL A 156 24.64 -26.56 45.21
C VAL A 156 25.34 -25.29 44.77
N ASP A 157 26.40 -24.85 45.47
CA ASP A 157 27.16 -23.65 45.10
C ASP A 157 27.74 -23.73 43.68
N LEU A 158 28.25 -24.91 43.29
CA LEU A 158 28.75 -25.18 41.94
C LEU A 158 27.63 -25.12 40.89
N LEU A 159 26.47 -25.70 41.20
CA LEU A 159 25.31 -25.65 40.33
C LEU A 159 24.76 -24.22 40.20
N GLU A 160 24.69 -23.44 41.28
CA GLU A 160 24.26 -22.04 41.26
C GLU A 160 25.21 -21.14 40.45
N LYS A 161 26.53 -21.34 40.56
CA LYS A 161 27.50 -20.69 39.67
C LYS A 161 27.26 -21.04 38.20
N ARG A 162 26.98 -22.31 37.90
CA ARG A 162 26.68 -22.73 36.52
C ARG A 162 25.35 -22.18 36.02
N LYS A 163 24.35 -22.05 36.89
CA LYS A 163 23.06 -21.41 36.60
C LYS A 163 23.26 -19.96 36.21
N THR A 164 23.99 -19.19 37.03
CA THR A 164 24.25 -17.76 36.76
C THR A 164 25.04 -17.55 35.47
N GLU A 165 26.01 -18.43 35.14
CA GLU A 165 26.68 -18.42 33.83
C GLU A 165 25.70 -18.59 32.65
N LEU A 166 24.76 -19.54 32.74
CA LEU A 166 23.78 -19.81 31.69
C LEU A 166 22.70 -18.72 31.61
N GLU A 167 22.32 -18.11 32.73
CA GLU A 167 21.41 -16.96 32.78
C GLU A 167 22.02 -15.74 32.10
N ASN A 168 23.30 -15.45 32.35
CA ASN A 168 24.02 -14.38 31.66
C ASN A 168 24.06 -14.63 30.14
N LYS A 169 24.40 -15.85 29.70
CA LYS A 169 24.34 -16.21 28.27
C LYS A 169 22.94 -16.08 27.68
N SER A 170 21.89 -16.39 28.45
CA SER A 170 20.51 -16.23 28.02
C SER A 170 20.16 -14.74 27.80
N SER A 171 20.67 -13.87 28.67
CA SER A 171 20.55 -12.42 28.53
C SER A 171 21.28 -11.90 27.28
N ASP A 172 22.50 -12.36 27.04
CA ASP A 172 23.30 -11.99 25.87
C ASP A 172 22.62 -12.44 24.57
N PHE A 173 22.17 -13.71 24.50
CA PHE A 173 21.40 -14.20 23.35
C PHE A 173 20.12 -13.40 23.11
N LYS A 174 19.45 -12.92 24.17
CA LYS A 174 18.26 -12.08 24.02
C LYS A 174 18.60 -10.74 23.38
N LYS A 175 19.70 -10.10 23.77
CA LYS A 175 20.19 -8.84 23.18
C LYS A 175 20.61 -9.04 21.72
N ASP A 176 21.36 -10.11 21.44
CA ASP A 176 21.82 -10.42 20.09
C ASP A 176 20.64 -10.71 19.15
N ILE A 177 19.65 -11.50 19.60
CA ILE A 177 18.43 -11.76 18.83
C ILE A 177 17.69 -10.45 18.55
N GLN A 178 17.57 -9.56 19.53
CA GLN A 178 16.92 -8.27 19.32
C GLN A 178 17.64 -7.43 18.26
N GLY A 179 18.97 -7.29 18.36
CA GLY A 179 19.73 -6.49 17.38
C GLY A 179 19.70 -7.09 15.97
N VAL A 180 19.71 -8.41 15.82
CA VAL A 180 19.56 -9.07 14.51
C VAL A 180 18.13 -8.97 13.97
N GLN A 181 17.13 -8.99 14.85
CA GLN A 181 15.72 -8.81 14.49
C GLN A 181 15.46 -7.39 13.96
N GLU A 182 16.00 -6.35 14.60
CA GLU A 182 15.90 -4.95 14.13
C GLU A 182 16.53 -4.79 12.73
N ARG A 183 17.69 -5.43 12.49
CA ARG A 183 18.31 -5.44 11.15
C ARG A 183 17.48 -6.17 10.11
N LYS A 184 16.79 -7.26 10.50
CA LYS A 184 15.87 -8.00 9.62
C LYS A 184 14.68 -7.12 9.24
N GLU A 185 14.09 -6.42 10.21
CA GLU A 185 12.95 -5.52 9.97
C GLU A 185 13.34 -4.39 9.01
N LYS A 186 14.49 -3.73 9.23
CA LYS A 186 15.02 -2.73 8.29
C LYS A 186 15.19 -3.30 6.88
N ALA A 187 15.73 -4.51 6.75
CA ALA A 187 15.93 -5.13 5.45
C ALA A 187 14.60 -5.53 4.76
N GLU A 188 13.56 -5.89 5.53
CA GLU A 188 12.22 -6.16 4.99
C GLU A 188 11.53 -4.88 4.48
N GLU A 189 11.73 -3.75 5.17
CA GLU A 189 11.25 -2.43 4.72
C GLU A 189 11.90 -2.04 3.38
N LEU A 190 13.22 -2.12 3.28
CA LEU A 190 13.96 -1.81 2.04
C LEU A 190 13.57 -2.76 0.89
N GLN A 191 13.29 -4.04 1.20
CA GLN A 191 12.85 -5.01 0.19
C GLN A 191 11.47 -4.67 -0.40
N GLU A 192 10.54 -4.13 0.39
CA GLU A 192 9.23 -3.68 -0.12
C GLU A 192 9.37 -2.40 -0.96
N GLU A 193 10.30 -1.49 -0.65
CA GLU A 193 10.54 -0.28 -1.45
C GLU A 193 11.05 -0.59 -2.88
N VAL A 194 11.88 -1.62 -3.02
CA VAL A 194 12.55 -2.03 -4.28
C VAL A 194 11.67 -2.96 -5.13
N LYS A 195 10.58 -3.51 -4.60
CA LYS A 195 9.77 -4.57 -5.22
C LYS A 195 9.32 -4.31 -6.67
N ASN A 196 9.06 -3.04 -7.02
CA ASN A 196 8.60 -2.64 -8.36
C ASN A 196 9.70 -2.00 -9.21
N LEU A 197 10.97 -2.03 -8.78
CA LEU A 197 12.08 -1.40 -9.50
C LEU A 197 12.21 -1.93 -10.93
N HIS A 198 12.13 -3.25 -11.09
CA HIS A 198 12.23 -3.89 -12.39
C HIS A 198 11.09 -3.49 -13.36
N ASP A 199 9.87 -3.33 -12.84
CA ASP A 199 8.73 -2.89 -13.65
C ASP A 199 8.92 -1.42 -14.09
N LEU A 200 9.41 -0.56 -13.19
CA LEU A 200 9.74 0.84 -13.51
C LEU A 200 10.86 0.94 -14.55
N GLU A 201 11.91 0.12 -14.45
CA GLU A 201 12.98 0.06 -15.46
C GLU A 201 12.46 -0.31 -16.85
N LYS A 202 11.50 -1.25 -16.89
CA LYS A 202 10.84 -1.62 -18.14
C LYS A 202 9.97 -0.49 -18.69
N GLU A 203 9.20 0.18 -17.85
CA GLU A 203 8.40 1.35 -18.22
C GLU A 203 9.29 2.49 -18.74
N LEU A 204 10.46 2.72 -18.14
CA LEU A 204 11.42 3.73 -18.59
C LEU A 204 11.91 3.42 -19.99
N LYS A 205 12.26 2.16 -20.26
CA LYS A 205 12.70 1.76 -21.60
C LYS A 205 11.61 1.97 -22.65
N GLU A 206 10.36 1.62 -22.35
CA GLU A 206 9.22 1.85 -23.24
C GLU A 206 8.97 3.36 -23.48
N GLN A 207 9.12 4.19 -22.44
CA GLN A 207 9.04 5.65 -22.54
C GLN A 207 10.18 6.25 -23.37
N GLU A 208 11.41 5.78 -23.21
CA GLU A 208 12.58 6.23 -23.99
C GLU A 208 12.43 5.89 -25.49
N GLU A 209 11.92 4.69 -25.81
CA GLU A 209 11.61 4.31 -27.19
C GLU A 209 10.52 5.21 -27.80
N LEU A 210 9.48 5.53 -27.03
CA LEU A 210 8.42 6.45 -27.43
C LEU A 210 8.95 7.88 -27.63
N LEU A 211 9.80 8.36 -26.71
CA LEU A 211 10.42 9.69 -26.79
C LEU A 211 11.28 9.81 -28.05
N ASN A 212 12.09 8.80 -28.36
CA ASN A 212 12.86 8.74 -29.60
C ASN A 212 11.97 8.77 -30.84
N SER A 213 10.86 8.01 -30.84
CA SER A 213 9.90 8.05 -31.95
C SER A 213 9.21 9.40 -32.12
N ILE A 214 9.00 10.15 -31.04
CA ILE A 214 8.37 11.48 -31.10
C ILE A 214 9.38 12.53 -31.53
N ASN A 215 10.63 12.44 -31.09
CA ASN A 215 11.71 13.32 -31.52
C ASN A 215 11.90 13.29 -33.04
N SER A 216 11.96 12.10 -33.65
CA SER A 216 12.05 11.99 -35.12
C SER A 216 10.86 12.64 -35.83
N ARG A 217 9.64 12.47 -35.29
CA ARG A 217 8.42 13.08 -35.85
C ARG A 217 8.39 14.59 -35.69
N VAL A 218 8.95 15.14 -34.60
CA VAL A 218 9.11 16.58 -34.40
C VAL A 218 10.10 17.15 -35.42
N GLU A 219 11.23 16.48 -35.63
CA GLU A 219 12.23 16.88 -36.63
C GLU A 219 11.63 16.89 -38.05
N GLU A 220 10.94 15.82 -38.45
CA GLU A 220 10.25 15.75 -39.75
C GLU A 220 9.22 16.88 -39.93
N ALA A 221 8.46 17.21 -38.87
CA ALA A 221 7.45 18.26 -38.90
C ALA A 221 8.08 19.67 -38.98
N GLU A 222 9.17 19.90 -38.24
CA GLU A 222 9.98 21.13 -38.28
C GLU A 222 10.61 21.34 -39.67
N GLU A 223 11.18 20.29 -40.28
CA GLU A 223 11.73 20.36 -41.63
C GLU A 223 10.65 20.68 -42.68
N ALA A 224 9.49 20.02 -42.60
CA ALA A 224 8.38 20.29 -43.51
C ALA A 224 7.88 21.74 -43.34
N ARG A 225 7.75 22.22 -42.10
CA ARG A 225 7.41 23.62 -41.81
C ARG A 225 8.45 24.58 -42.39
N GLY A 226 9.73 24.25 -42.27
CA GLY A 226 10.84 25.04 -42.78
C GLY A 226 10.86 25.17 -44.31
N LYS A 227 10.53 24.10 -45.04
CA LYS A 227 10.40 24.13 -46.51
C LYS A 227 9.26 25.06 -46.94
N VAL A 228 8.07 24.88 -46.38
CA VAL A 228 6.90 25.72 -46.71
C VAL A 228 7.14 27.18 -46.33
N LYS A 229 7.88 27.45 -45.24
CA LYS A 229 8.25 28.81 -44.86
C LYS A 229 9.12 29.50 -45.91
N LYS A 230 10.11 28.80 -46.48
CA LYS A 230 10.94 29.33 -47.56
C LYS A 230 10.13 29.61 -48.82
N ASP A 231 9.24 28.68 -49.19
CA ASP A 231 8.35 28.86 -50.34
C ASP A 231 7.42 30.08 -50.14
N LEU A 232 6.97 30.32 -48.90
CA LEU A 232 6.19 31.49 -48.52
C LEU A 232 6.99 32.80 -48.71
N GLU A 233 8.21 32.85 -48.18
CA GLU A 233 9.10 34.01 -48.29
C GLU A 233 9.37 34.37 -49.77
N GLU A 234 9.64 33.36 -50.62
CA GLU A 234 9.81 33.57 -52.07
C GLU A 234 8.55 34.06 -52.80
N LEU A 235 7.36 33.60 -52.38
CA LEU A 235 6.09 34.04 -52.96
C LEU A 235 5.72 35.45 -52.53
N GLU A 236 6.03 35.82 -51.29
CA GLU A 236 5.83 37.18 -50.77
C GLU A 236 6.71 38.20 -51.50
N GLU A 237 7.98 37.88 -51.75
CA GLU A 237 8.89 38.72 -52.55
C GLU A 237 8.36 38.93 -53.98
N LYS A 238 7.95 37.86 -54.67
CA LYS A 238 7.33 37.95 -56.01
C LYS A 238 6.04 38.75 -56.02
N ALA A 239 5.25 38.70 -54.93
CA ALA A 239 4.00 39.45 -54.82
C ALA A 239 4.24 40.94 -54.61
N GLU A 240 5.33 41.31 -53.92
CA GLU A 240 5.76 42.69 -53.76
C GLU A 240 6.27 43.27 -55.08
N GLU A 241 7.15 42.56 -55.80
CA GLU A 241 7.63 42.97 -57.13
C GLU A 241 6.47 43.22 -58.12
N LEU A 242 5.52 42.28 -58.19
CA LEU A 242 4.38 42.38 -59.09
C LEU A 242 3.42 43.52 -58.69
N ARG A 243 3.31 43.82 -57.39
CA ARG A 243 2.52 44.95 -56.88
C ARG A 243 3.13 46.27 -57.32
N GLU A 244 4.44 46.43 -57.20
CA GLU A 244 5.16 47.62 -57.66
C GLU A 244 5.01 47.85 -59.18
N GLU A 245 5.13 46.78 -59.97
CA GLU A 245 4.88 46.84 -61.42
C GLU A 245 3.44 47.23 -61.76
N PHE A 246 2.46 46.64 -61.06
CA PHE A 246 1.05 46.95 -61.24
C PHE A 246 0.74 48.42 -60.93
N GLU A 247 1.24 48.96 -59.82
CA GLU A 247 1.07 50.36 -59.44
C GLU A 247 1.78 51.32 -60.40
N SER A 248 2.96 50.96 -60.89
CA SER A 248 3.68 51.71 -61.92
C SER A 248 2.87 51.82 -63.22
N VAL A 249 2.31 50.71 -63.72
CA VAL A 249 1.48 50.71 -64.93
C VAL A 249 0.15 51.44 -64.71
N GLY A 250 -0.45 51.33 -63.52
CA GLY A 250 -1.66 52.08 -63.15
C GLY A 250 -1.46 53.60 -63.19
N ARG A 251 -0.33 54.08 -62.67
CA ARG A 251 0.07 55.50 -62.74
C ARG A 251 0.24 55.97 -64.20
N LYS A 252 0.91 55.17 -65.04
CA LYS A 252 1.08 55.46 -66.48
C LYS A 252 -0.25 55.53 -67.25
N ILE A 253 -1.23 54.68 -66.92
CA ILE A 253 -2.58 54.74 -67.53
C ILE A 253 -3.29 56.05 -67.16
N GLN A 254 -3.23 56.46 -65.90
CA GLN A 254 -3.88 57.69 -65.43
C GLN A 254 -3.28 58.94 -66.09
N GLN A 255 -1.95 59.01 -66.18
CA GLN A 255 -1.24 60.10 -66.87
C GLN A 255 -1.61 60.18 -68.36
N ARG A 256 -1.76 59.04 -69.04
CA ARG A 256 -2.14 59.01 -70.47
C ARG A 256 -3.62 59.34 -70.71
N LYS A 257 -4.51 58.94 -69.81
CA LYS A 257 -5.93 59.32 -69.85
C LYS A 257 -6.09 60.84 -69.72
N ASN A 258 -5.37 61.46 -68.79
CA ASN A 258 -5.33 62.91 -68.63
C ASN A 258 -4.80 63.65 -69.89
N LEU A 259 -3.86 63.05 -70.63
CA LEU A 259 -3.33 63.61 -71.88
C LEU A 259 -4.34 63.53 -73.04
N GLN A 260 -5.13 62.45 -73.11
CA GLN A 260 -6.16 62.24 -74.12
C GLN A 260 -7.37 63.15 -73.88
N ASP A 261 -7.84 63.24 -72.63
CA ASP A 261 -8.95 64.10 -72.23
C ASP A 261 -8.60 65.59 -72.42
N GLY A 262 -7.35 66.00 -72.15
CA GLY A 262 -6.87 67.38 -72.37
C GLY A 262 -6.79 67.84 -73.83
N LEU A 263 -6.68 66.90 -74.79
CA LEU A 263 -6.70 67.20 -76.24
C LEU A 263 -8.13 67.36 -76.77
N GLU A 264 -9.10 66.62 -76.22
CA GLU A 264 -10.53 66.75 -76.53
C GLU A 264 -11.19 67.94 -75.83
N GLU A 265 -10.76 68.27 -74.61
CA GLU A 265 -11.26 69.42 -73.85
C GLU A 265 -10.80 70.77 -74.43
N LYS A 266 -9.62 70.86 -75.05
CA LYS A 266 -9.17 72.11 -75.70
C LYS A 266 -10.17 72.62 -76.75
N LYS A 267 -10.84 71.71 -77.48
CA LYS A 267 -11.88 72.03 -78.48
C LYS A 267 -13.25 72.36 -77.88
N LYS A 268 -13.55 71.89 -76.65
CA LYS A 268 -14.86 72.09 -75.98
C LYS A 268 -14.83 73.23 -74.96
N LEU A 269 -13.68 73.53 -74.36
CA LEU A 269 -13.50 74.55 -73.32
C LEU A 269 -13.58 75.99 -73.84
N GLU A 270 -13.22 76.26 -75.10
CA GLU A 270 -13.42 77.58 -75.72
C GLU A 270 -14.91 78.00 -75.73
N ASN A 271 -15.82 77.02 -75.86
CA ASN A 271 -17.27 77.26 -75.87
C ASN A 271 -17.94 77.17 -74.48
N LYS A 272 -17.28 76.60 -73.47
CA LYS A 272 -17.86 76.34 -72.13
C LYS A 272 -17.43 77.35 -71.06
N ILE A 273 -16.32 78.06 -71.28
CA ILE A 273 -15.84 79.15 -70.40
C ILE A 273 -16.85 80.31 -70.29
N GLN A 274 -17.65 80.59 -71.33
CA GLN A 274 -18.70 81.62 -71.29
C GLN A 274 -19.94 81.21 -70.47
N ARG A 275 -20.25 79.91 -70.34
CA ARG A 275 -21.45 79.44 -69.64
C ARG A 275 -21.22 79.22 -68.14
N LEU A 276 -20.04 78.71 -67.76
CA LEU A 276 -19.72 78.38 -66.37
C LEU A 276 -19.47 79.60 -65.46
N LYS A 277 -19.18 80.79 -66.01
CA LYS A 277 -19.15 82.04 -65.24
C LYS A 277 -20.52 82.46 -64.67
N LYS A 278 -21.63 82.01 -65.27
CA LYS A 278 -23.01 82.33 -64.81
C LYS A 278 -23.56 81.34 -63.78
N GLU A 279 -23.06 80.11 -63.72
CA GLU A 279 -23.55 79.07 -62.79
C GLU A 279 -22.81 79.08 -61.43
N LEU A 280 -21.54 79.50 -61.41
CA LEU A 280 -20.74 79.68 -60.19
C LEU A 280 -21.31 80.76 -59.24
N GLN A 281 -22.13 81.67 -59.76
CA GLN A 281 -22.79 82.72 -58.97
C GLN A 281 -24.09 82.23 -58.31
N LYS A 282 -24.69 81.12 -58.79
CA LYS A 282 -25.93 80.55 -58.23
C LYS A 282 -25.67 79.53 -57.13
N LEU A 283 -24.64 78.68 -57.27
CA LEU A 283 -24.34 77.64 -56.29
C LEU A 283 -23.76 78.15 -54.96
N ARG A 284 -23.37 79.44 -54.89
CA ARG A 284 -22.92 80.09 -53.65
C ARG A 284 -24.07 80.42 -52.69
N ASN A 285 -25.33 80.38 -53.17
CA ASN A 285 -26.51 80.77 -52.39
C ASN A 285 -27.29 79.59 -51.77
N GLU A 286 -26.92 78.34 -52.06
CA GLU A 286 -27.62 77.13 -51.57
C GLU A 286 -26.82 76.31 -50.53
N TYR A 287 -25.61 76.72 -50.17
CA TYR A 287 -24.82 76.05 -49.13
C TYR A 287 -25.35 76.38 -47.72
N ASN A 288 -26.13 75.46 -47.14
CA ASN A 288 -26.71 75.60 -45.81
C ASN A 288 -25.77 75.10 -44.71
N GLU A 289 -24.93 76.00 -44.20
CA GLU A 289 -23.91 75.77 -43.17
C GLU A 289 -24.46 75.09 -41.89
N LYS A 290 -25.75 75.27 -41.59
CA LYS A 290 -26.43 74.67 -40.42
C LYS A 290 -26.66 73.16 -40.53
N GLU A 291 -26.89 72.60 -41.72
CA GLU A 291 -27.07 71.15 -41.89
C GLU A 291 -25.73 70.41 -41.80
N ALA A 292 -24.68 70.97 -42.40
CA ALA A 292 -23.32 70.45 -42.30
C ALA A 292 -22.82 70.44 -40.85
N ALA A 293 -23.15 71.47 -40.06
CA ALA A 293 -22.82 71.52 -38.63
C ALA A 293 -23.59 70.47 -37.82
N LYS A 294 -24.90 70.28 -38.05
CA LYS A 294 -25.71 69.24 -37.38
C LYS A 294 -25.22 67.83 -37.69
N LEU A 295 -24.84 67.56 -38.95
CA LEU A 295 -24.27 66.27 -39.36
C LEU A 295 -22.91 66.01 -38.71
N LYS A 296 -22.05 67.02 -38.58
CA LYS A 296 -20.78 66.90 -37.85
C LYS A 296 -20.99 66.64 -36.36
N GLN A 297 -21.87 67.38 -35.71
CA GLN A 297 -22.18 67.17 -34.28
C GLN A 297 -22.75 65.76 -34.04
N ARG A 298 -23.67 65.29 -34.90
CA ARG A 298 -24.19 63.91 -34.81
C ARG A 298 -23.13 62.85 -35.05
N HIS A 299 -22.15 63.13 -35.91
CA HIS A 299 -21.02 62.23 -36.13
C HIS A 299 -20.10 62.15 -34.90
N GLU A 300 -19.80 63.28 -34.27
CA GLU A 300 -19.02 63.34 -33.02
C GLU A 300 -19.74 62.61 -31.87
N ASP A 301 -21.05 62.81 -31.71
CA ASP A 301 -21.87 62.12 -30.72
C ASP A 301 -21.87 60.59 -30.94
N LEU A 302 -21.99 60.15 -32.20
CA LEU A 302 -21.94 58.73 -32.56
C LEU A 302 -20.56 58.11 -32.32
N ILE A 303 -19.47 58.85 -32.54
CA ILE A 303 -18.11 58.40 -32.21
C ILE A 303 -17.97 58.20 -30.70
N LEU A 304 -18.47 59.15 -29.89
CA LEU A 304 -18.42 59.04 -28.44
C LEU A 304 -19.21 57.81 -27.95
N ARG A 305 -20.44 57.63 -28.46
CA ARG A 305 -21.29 56.47 -28.14
C ARG A 305 -20.64 55.14 -28.54
N ASN A 306 -19.93 55.10 -29.67
CA ASN A 306 -19.22 53.91 -30.12
C ASN A 306 -18.08 53.55 -29.14
N LYS A 307 -17.31 54.53 -28.69
CA LYS A 307 -16.24 54.32 -27.69
C LYS A 307 -16.78 53.82 -26.34
N GLU A 308 -17.91 54.37 -25.88
CA GLU A 308 -18.58 53.92 -24.66
C GLU A 308 -18.99 52.44 -24.78
N VAL A 309 -19.70 52.09 -25.86
CA VAL A 309 -20.15 50.71 -26.12
C VAL A 309 -18.97 49.76 -26.28
N GLN A 310 -17.88 50.15 -26.94
CA GLN A 310 -16.67 49.33 -27.04
C GLN A 310 -16.04 49.07 -25.66
N THR A 311 -16.05 50.08 -24.78
CA THR A 311 -15.53 49.94 -23.41
C THR A 311 -16.40 48.98 -22.60
N GLU A 312 -17.73 49.09 -22.68
CA GLU A 312 -18.66 48.15 -22.05
C GLU A 312 -18.47 46.71 -22.55
N ILE A 313 -18.35 46.52 -23.87
CA ILE A 313 -18.10 45.19 -24.47
C ILE A 313 -16.80 44.59 -23.91
N SER A 314 -15.74 45.40 -23.78
CA SER A 314 -14.47 44.94 -23.23
C SER A 314 -14.59 44.53 -21.76
N GLY A 315 -15.38 45.27 -20.96
CA GLY A 315 -15.68 44.95 -19.57
C GLY A 315 -16.48 43.65 -19.43
N VAL A 316 -17.55 43.50 -20.23
CA VAL A 316 -18.37 42.28 -20.24
C VAL A 316 -17.57 41.06 -20.69
N LYS A 317 -16.68 41.19 -21.69
CA LYS A 317 -15.79 40.10 -22.11
C LYS A 317 -14.86 39.62 -20.99
N LYS A 318 -14.29 40.56 -20.20
CA LYS A 318 -13.46 40.20 -19.04
C LYS A 318 -14.27 39.45 -17.98
N LEU A 319 -15.49 39.92 -17.68
CA LEU A 319 -16.39 39.24 -16.74
C LEU A 319 -16.77 37.82 -17.21
N ILE A 320 -17.05 37.64 -18.50
CA ILE A 320 -17.33 36.30 -19.07
C ILE A 320 -16.14 35.37 -18.86
N SER A 321 -14.91 35.84 -19.12
CA SER A 321 -13.69 35.05 -18.92
C SER A 321 -13.51 34.65 -17.44
N GLU A 322 -13.66 35.59 -16.51
CA GLU A 322 -13.54 35.31 -15.07
C GLU A 322 -14.63 34.33 -14.57
N LYS A 323 -15.88 34.52 -15.00
CA LYS A 323 -16.98 33.62 -14.64
C LYS A 323 -16.78 32.24 -15.25
N GLY A 324 -16.27 32.15 -16.47
CA GLY A 324 -15.90 30.89 -17.13
C GLY A 324 -14.88 30.09 -16.31
N LYS A 325 -13.80 30.74 -15.86
CA LYS A 325 -12.80 30.11 -14.98
C LYS A 325 -13.39 29.61 -13.66
N ARG A 326 -14.33 30.37 -13.06
CA ARG A 326 -15.02 29.96 -11.83
C ARG A 326 -15.91 28.74 -12.05
N VAL A 327 -16.63 28.67 -13.17
CA VAL A 327 -17.47 27.52 -13.54
C VAL A 327 -16.60 26.27 -13.74
N GLU A 328 -15.47 26.39 -14.43
CA GLU A 328 -14.56 25.27 -14.65
C GLU A 328 -13.98 24.75 -13.32
N SER A 329 -13.56 25.65 -12.42
CA SER A 329 -13.10 25.29 -11.08
C SER A 329 -14.19 24.59 -10.26
N ALA A 330 -15.44 25.08 -10.34
CA ALA A 330 -16.56 24.47 -9.65
C ALA A 330 -16.88 23.06 -10.21
N ARG A 331 -16.82 22.86 -11.52
CA ARG A 331 -16.98 21.53 -12.15
C ARG A 331 -15.92 20.54 -11.69
N LYS A 332 -14.64 20.94 -11.67
CA LYS A 332 -13.55 20.10 -11.16
C LYS A 332 -13.78 19.69 -9.70
N LYS A 333 -14.26 20.62 -8.86
CA LYS A 333 -14.62 20.32 -7.46
C LYS A 333 -15.79 19.36 -7.35
N GLN A 334 -16.79 19.49 -8.22
CA GLN A 334 -17.95 18.59 -8.22
C GLN A 334 -17.53 17.16 -8.60
N GLU A 335 -16.71 16.98 -9.63
CA GLU A 335 -16.19 15.66 -10.02
C GLU A 335 -15.34 15.01 -8.90
N MET A 336 -14.57 15.81 -8.16
CA MET A 336 -13.86 15.33 -6.97
C MET A 336 -14.82 14.85 -5.88
N LEU A 337 -15.89 15.61 -5.61
CA LEU A 337 -16.88 15.26 -4.60
C LEU A 337 -17.64 13.98 -4.96
N ASP A 338 -18.01 13.80 -6.23
CA ASP A 338 -18.69 12.59 -6.70
C ASP A 338 -17.81 11.35 -6.50
N ARG A 339 -16.49 11.47 -6.75
CA ARG A 339 -15.51 10.41 -6.46
C ARG A 339 -15.43 10.09 -4.96
N TYR A 340 -15.32 11.10 -4.11
CA TYR A 340 -15.28 10.90 -2.66
C TYR A 340 -16.58 10.30 -2.13
N GLU A 341 -17.74 10.66 -2.69
CA GLU A 341 -19.02 10.08 -2.30
C GLU A 341 -19.08 8.58 -2.63
N ALA A 342 -18.61 8.18 -3.82
CA ALA A 342 -18.51 6.78 -4.20
C ALA A 342 -17.57 5.98 -3.27
N GLU A 343 -16.42 6.56 -2.93
CA GLU A 343 -15.45 5.96 -2.00
C GLU A 343 -16.03 5.78 -0.60
N VAL A 344 -16.66 6.83 -0.04
CA VAL A 344 -17.32 6.77 1.27
C VAL A 344 -18.42 5.70 1.29
N LYS A 345 -19.18 5.55 0.20
CA LYS A 345 -20.20 4.51 0.09
C LYS A 345 -19.59 3.11 0.12
N SER A 346 -18.47 2.89 -0.57
CA SER A 346 -17.72 1.62 -0.56
C SER A 346 -17.19 1.30 0.84
N LEU A 347 -16.54 2.27 1.49
CA LEU A 347 -15.99 2.11 2.85
C LEU A 347 -17.10 1.80 3.87
N ARG A 348 -18.24 2.50 3.80
CA ARG A 348 -19.41 2.20 4.65
C ARG A 348 -19.91 0.77 4.44
N HIS A 349 -19.91 0.27 3.22
CA HIS A 349 -20.28 -1.12 2.95
C HIS A 349 -19.28 -2.10 3.60
N GLY A 350 -17.97 -1.82 3.47
CA GLY A 350 -16.91 -2.61 4.11
C GLY A 350 -17.07 -2.67 5.63
N VAL A 351 -17.28 -1.52 6.29
CA VAL A 351 -17.50 -1.45 7.74
C VAL A 351 -18.73 -2.27 8.16
N ARG A 352 -19.82 -2.19 7.40
CA ARG A 352 -21.05 -2.95 7.68
C ARG A 352 -20.80 -4.46 7.58
N SER A 353 -20.07 -4.91 6.56
CA SER A 353 -19.73 -6.32 6.37
C SER A 353 -18.81 -6.84 7.49
N LEU A 354 -17.78 -6.08 7.86
CA LEU A 354 -16.89 -6.44 8.98
C LEU A 354 -17.64 -6.50 10.31
N SER A 355 -18.59 -5.59 10.54
CA SER A 355 -19.42 -5.60 11.75
C SER A 355 -20.26 -6.88 11.85
N LYS A 356 -20.83 -7.36 10.74
CA LYS A 356 -21.56 -8.64 10.71
C LYS A 356 -20.64 -9.82 11.05
N VAL A 357 -19.43 -9.87 10.48
CA VAL A 357 -18.46 -10.93 10.78
C VAL A 357 -18.05 -10.90 12.25
N LYS A 358 -17.78 -9.71 12.80
CA LYS A 358 -17.45 -9.54 14.22
C LYS A 358 -18.56 -10.08 15.13
N THR A 359 -19.81 -9.73 14.86
CA THR A 359 -20.96 -10.21 15.64
C THR A 359 -21.12 -11.72 15.53
N ALA A 360 -21.09 -12.26 14.30
CA ALA A 360 -21.19 -13.69 14.06
C ALA A 360 -20.07 -14.48 14.75
N LEU A 361 -18.83 -13.96 14.75
CA LEU A 361 -17.71 -14.57 15.44
C LEU A 361 -17.90 -14.58 16.96
N ALA A 362 -18.33 -13.46 17.55
CA ALA A 362 -18.58 -13.35 19.00
C ALA A 362 -19.70 -14.30 19.47
N GLU A 363 -20.78 -14.41 18.68
CA GLU A 363 -21.89 -15.34 18.94
C GLU A 363 -21.44 -16.80 18.80
N SER A 364 -20.66 -17.11 17.75
CA SER A 364 -20.11 -18.44 17.51
C SER A 364 -19.16 -18.87 18.62
N GLN A 365 -18.26 -17.99 19.06
CA GLN A 365 -17.35 -18.26 20.18
C GLN A 365 -18.12 -18.53 21.48
N THR A 366 -19.17 -17.76 21.77
CA THR A 366 -19.99 -17.95 22.96
C THR A 366 -20.72 -19.29 22.92
N THR A 367 -21.27 -19.65 21.76
CA THR A 367 -22.00 -20.90 21.54
C THR A 367 -21.07 -22.10 21.64
N LEU A 368 -19.91 -22.05 20.94
CA LEU A 368 -18.91 -23.11 20.97
C LEU A 368 -18.36 -23.33 22.37
N ARG A 369 -18.04 -22.24 23.10
CA ARG A 369 -17.60 -22.34 24.50
C ARG A 369 -18.63 -23.07 25.35
N ARG A 370 -19.91 -22.71 25.25
CA ARG A 370 -20.98 -23.40 26.00
C ARG A 370 -21.04 -24.88 25.64
N GLN A 371 -21.04 -25.21 24.35
CA GLN A 371 -21.11 -26.60 23.88
C GLN A 371 -19.92 -27.44 24.38
N ILE A 372 -18.70 -26.91 24.32
CA ILE A 372 -17.49 -27.58 24.81
C ILE A 372 -17.59 -27.79 26.32
N ILE A 373 -17.92 -26.75 27.09
CA ILE A 373 -18.02 -26.86 28.56
C ILE A 373 -19.11 -27.85 28.97
N ASP A 374 -20.27 -27.83 28.29
CA ASP A 374 -21.35 -28.78 28.57
C ASP A 374 -20.94 -30.22 28.22
N ALA A 375 -20.20 -30.43 27.12
CA ALA A 375 -19.66 -31.74 26.74
C ALA A 375 -18.62 -32.24 27.75
N VAL A 376 -17.68 -31.38 28.14
CA VAL A 376 -16.67 -31.68 29.17
C VAL A 376 -17.34 -32.02 30.49
N ASN A 377 -18.31 -31.23 30.94
CA ASN A 377 -19.05 -31.49 32.18
C ASN A 377 -19.81 -32.81 32.13
N ARG A 378 -20.43 -33.18 31.01
CA ARG A 378 -21.08 -34.49 30.86
C ARG A 378 -20.09 -35.63 31.01
N VAL A 379 -18.97 -35.59 30.28
CA VAL A 379 -17.94 -36.64 30.35
C VAL A 379 -17.33 -36.69 31.75
N MET A 380 -17.01 -35.55 32.35
CA MET A 380 -16.47 -35.48 33.71
C MET A 380 -17.40 -36.08 34.75
N ASN A 381 -18.70 -35.77 34.73
CA ASN A 381 -19.63 -36.33 35.72
C ASN A 381 -19.77 -37.85 35.57
N ASN A 382 -19.81 -38.35 34.35
CA ASN A 382 -19.83 -39.80 34.10
C ASN A 382 -18.54 -40.48 34.61
N LEU A 383 -17.37 -39.85 34.40
CA LEU A 383 -16.10 -40.37 34.90
C LEU A 383 -15.98 -40.24 36.42
N TRP A 384 -16.53 -39.17 37.00
CA TRP A 384 -16.44 -38.86 38.43
C TRP A 384 -17.07 -39.94 39.30
N GLU A 385 -18.24 -40.45 38.89
CA GLU A 385 -18.91 -41.56 39.58
C GLU A 385 -18.04 -42.84 39.62
N GLU A 386 -17.14 -43.02 38.66
CA GLU A 386 -16.28 -44.20 38.56
C GLU A 386 -14.89 -43.99 39.21
N ILE A 387 -14.31 -42.79 39.08
CA ILE A 387 -12.96 -42.45 39.56
C ILE A 387 -12.96 -42.13 41.06
N TYR A 388 -13.99 -41.43 41.54
CA TYR A 388 -14.04 -40.98 42.93
C TYR A 388 -14.68 -42.05 43.82
N PRO A 389 -13.95 -42.65 44.78
CA PRO A 389 -14.46 -43.74 45.61
C PRO A 389 -15.53 -43.29 46.62
N TYR A 390 -15.51 -42.01 47.01
CA TYR A 390 -16.30 -41.50 48.13
C TYR A 390 -17.60 -40.80 47.69
N ARG A 391 -18.50 -40.54 48.64
CA ARG A 391 -19.87 -40.03 48.38
C ARG A 391 -20.14 -38.63 48.93
N ASP A 392 -19.12 -38.01 49.50
CA ASP A 392 -19.11 -36.63 50.02
C ASP A 392 -19.22 -35.59 48.90
N PHE A 393 -18.65 -35.86 47.72
CA PHE A 393 -18.83 -35.04 46.53
C PHE A 393 -19.52 -35.82 45.38
N PRO A 394 -20.86 -35.74 45.23
CA PRO A 394 -21.57 -36.51 44.20
C PRO A 394 -21.33 -36.05 42.76
N SER A 395 -20.83 -34.83 42.52
CA SER A 395 -20.72 -34.28 41.16
C SER A 395 -19.58 -33.28 41.04
N ILE A 396 -19.11 -33.11 39.82
CA ILE A 396 -18.01 -32.20 39.46
C ILE A 396 -18.40 -31.36 38.25
N ARG A 397 -17.93 -30.11 38.18
CA ARG A 397 -18.10 -29.28 36.98
C ARG A 397 -16.97 -28.30 36.80
N LEU A 398 -16.73 -27.95 35.54
CA LEU A 398 -15.99 -26.77 35.14
C LEU A 398 -16.99 -25.62 34.97
N ALA A 399 -16.93 -24.63 35.87
CA ALA A 399 -17.79 -23.46 35.86
C ALA A 399 -17.09 -22.27 35.21
N VAL A 400 -17.85 -21.44 34.49
CA VAL A 400 -17.36 -20.16 33.97
C VAL A 400 -17.74 -19.06 34.97
N VAL A 401 -16.75 -18.52 35.67
CA VAL A 401 -16.95 -17.48 36.69
C VAL A 401 -16.50 -16.14 36.15
N LYS A 402 -17.34 -15.12 36.24
CA LYS A 402 -16.97 -13.76 35.83
C LYS A 402 -16.34 -13.02 37.00
N ARG A 403 -15.07 -12.65 36.88
CA ARG A 403 -14.37 -11.81 37.87
C ARG A 403 -13.88 -10.55 37.16
N ARG A 404 -14.29 -9.36 37.66
CA ARG A 404 -13.88 -8.04 37.12
C ARG A 404 -14.04 -7.89 35.59
N GLY A 405 -15.10 -8.46 35.02
CA GLY A 405 -15.38 -8.39 33.58
C GLY A 405 -14.64 -9.43 32.72
N VAL A 406 -13.72 -10.22 33.29
CA VAL A 406 -13.06 -11.34 32.61
C VAL A 406 -13.77 -12.65 32.97
N SER A 407 -13.96 -13.52 31.98
CA SER A 407 -14.50 -14.87 32.18
C SER A 407 -13.35 -15.81 32.52
N ASP A 408 -13.39 -16.44 33.69
CA ASP A 408 -12.41 -17.40 34.14
C ASP A 408 -13.05 -18.79 34.32
N TYR A 409 -12.24 -19.85 34.34
CA TYR A 409 -12.71 -21.22 34.51
C TYR A 409 -12.33 -21.75 35.89
N GLU A 410 -13.32 -22.22 36.63
CA GLU A 410 -13.13 -22.74 37.98
C GLU A 410 -13.68 -24.15 38.08
N LEU A 411 -12.83 -25.09 38.51
CA LEU A 411 -13.22 -26.48 38.75
C LEU A 411 -13.90 -26.56 40.12
N GLN A 412 -15.12 -27.09 40.16
CA GLN A 412 -15.96 -27.11 41.34
C GLN A 412 -16.49 -28.52 41.64
N LEU A 413 -16.59 -28.84 42.92
CA LEU A 413 -17.23 -30.05 43.44
C LEU A 413 -18.56 -29.68 44.08
N ARG A 414 -19.56 -30.53 43.91
CA ARG A 414 -20.85 -30.41 44.58
C ARG A 414 -20.83 -31.26 45.84
N ASP A 415 -21.11 -30.68 46.99
CA ASP A 415 -21.27 -31.43 48.24
C ASP A 415 -22.67 -32.07 48.37
N ARG A 416 -22.91 -32.81 49.46
CA ARG A 416 -24.22 -33.42 49.74
C ARG A 416 -25.34 -32.42 50.03
N THR A 417 -24.99 -31.19 50.42
CA THR A 417 -25.97 -30.12 50.65
C THR A 417 -26.42 -29.46 49.35
N GLY A 418 -25.73 -29.78 48.23
CA GLY A 418 -25.97 -29.21 46.91
C GLY A 418 -25.14 -27.96 46.62
N SER A 419 -24.27 -27.54 47.54
CA SER A 419 -23.39 -26.39 47.37
C SER A 419 -22.22 -26.74 46.45
N TRP A 420 -21.84 -25.78 45.61
CA TRP A 420 -20.69 -25.91 44.72
C TRP A 420 -19.51 -25.13 45.27
N SER A 421 -18.41 -25.84 45.51
CA SER A 421 -17.18 -25.30 46.09
C SER A 421 -16.00 -25.49 45.15
N SER A 422 -15.08 -24.53 45.14
CA SER A 422 -13.86 -24.59 44.33
C SER A 422 -12.94 -25.72 44.82
N VAL A 423 -12.42 -26.50 43.88
CA VAL A 423 -11.47 -27.60 44.17
C VAL A 423 -10.21 -27.07 44.86
N GLU A 424 -9.70 -25.90 44.45
CA GLU A 424 -8.47 -25.33 45.01
C GLU A 424 -8.59 -25.00 46.50
N GLY A 425 -9.77 -24.59 46.95
CA GLY A 425 -9.99 -24.09 48.31
C GLY A 425 -10.44 -25.13 49.32
N VAL A 426 -11.17 -26.17 48.90
CA VAL A 426 -11.89 -27.07 49.81
C VAL A 426 -11.45 -28.53 49.70
N ALA A 427 -10.91 -28.94 48.54
CA ALA A 427 -10.65 -30.35 48.29
C ALA A 427 -9.37 -30.87 48.98
N SER A 428 -9.40 -32.12 49.44
CA SER A 428 -8.22 -32.86 49.92
C SER A 428 -7.24 -33.19 48.79
N GLY A 429 -6.02 -33.65 49.12
CA GLY A 429 -5.02 -34.02 48.11
C GLY A 429 -5.53 -35.07 47.11
N GLY A 430 -6.23 -36.11 47.59
CA GLY A 430 -6.78 -37.18 46.75
C GLY A 430 -7.98 -36.74 45.92
N GLU A 431 -8.84 -35.88 46.45
CA GLU A 431 -9.95 -35.27 45.70
C GLU A 431 -9.44 -34.38 44.57
N ARG A 432 -8.42 -33.57 44.82
CA ARG A 432 -7.78 -32.74 43.78
C ARG A 432 -7.19 -33.61 42.67
N THR A 433 -6.48 -34.68 43.02
CA THR A 433 -5.90 -35.62 42.04
C THR A 433 -7.00 -36.27 41.20
N SER A 434 -8.07 -36.76 41.84
CA SER A 434 -9.22 -37.37 41.15
C SER A 434 -9.92 -36.37 40.22
N ALA A 435 -10.11 -35.14 40.68
CA ALA A 435 -10.79 -34.08 39.94
C ALA A 435 -9.97 -33.64 38.73
N ALA A 436 -8.66 -33.48 38.91
CA ALA A 436 -7.73 -33.17 37.83
C ALA A 436 -7.64 -34.30 36.81
N LEU A 437 -7.68 -35.56 37.24
CA LEU A 437 -7.68 -36.71 36.34
C LEU A 437 -8.98 -36.78 35.52
N ALA A 438 -10.14 -36.65 36.16
CA ALA A 438 -11.42 -36.62 35.48
C ALA A 438 -11.49 -35.50 34.42
N LEU A 439 -10.97 -34.31 34.74
CA LEU A 439 -10.87 -33.19 33.81
C LEU A 439 -9.95 -33.50 32.62
N ARG A 440 -8.76 -34.07 32.86
CA ARG A 440 -7.79 -34.40 31.78
C ARG A 440 -8.35 -35.45 30.82
N ILE A 441 -8.98 -36.50 31.33
CA ILE A 441 -9.59 -37.54 30.49
C ILE A 441 -10.77 -36.94 29.71
N ALA A 442 -11.60 -36.11 30.34
CA ALA A 442 -12.70 -35.44 29.65
C ALA A 442 -12.23 -34.49 28.55
N PHE A 443 -11.15 -33.74 28.77
CA PHE A 443 -10.56 -32.92 27.72
C PHE A 443 -9.97 -33.74 26.58
N ALA A 444 -9.28 -34.85 26.88
CA ALA A 444 -8.78 -35.74 25.83
C ALA A 444 -9.92 -36.29 24.96
N GLU A 445 -11.05 -36.68 25.58
CA GLU A 445 -12.24 -37.16 24.88
C GLU A 445 -12.92 -36.08 24.04
N VAL A 446 -13.12 -34.88 24.59
CA VAL A 446 -13.93 -33.83 23.95
C VAL A 446 -13.14 -32.98 22.96
N LEU A 447 -11.92 -32.58 23.30
CA LEU A 447 -11.14 -31.62 22.50
C LEU A 447 -10.33 -32.30 21.39
N ILE A 448 -9.91 -33.55 21.59
CA ILE A 448 -8.98 -34.22 20.66
C ILE A 448 -9.41 -35.66 20.36
N PRO A 449 -10.65 -35.89 19.86
CA PRO A 449 -11.19 -37.24 19.67
C PRO A 449 -10.36 -38.12 18.70
N HIS A 450 -9.55 -37.51 17.83
CA HIS A 450 -8.73 -38.24 16.86
C HIS A 450 -7.33 -38.57 17.35
N LEU A 451 -6.78 -37.87 18.36
CA LEU A 451 -5.42 -38.13 18.84
C LEU A 451 -5.33 -39.51 19.50
N SER A 452 -6.39 -39.96 20.19
CA SER A 452 -6.56 -41.36 20.63
C SER A 452 -5.48 -41.93 21.58
N TRP A 453 -4.60 -41.12 22.17
CA TRP A 453 -3.64 -41.59 23.18
C TRP A 453 -3.52 -40.64 24.37
N LEU A 454 -3.24 -41.20 25.54
CA LEU A 454 -3.03 -40.48 26.80
C LEU A 454 -1.78 -40.99 27.51
N VAL A 455 -1.00 -40.06 28.07
CA VAL A 455 0.13 -40.37 28.94
C VAL A 455 -0.20 -39.88 30.34
N LEU A 456 -0.15 -40.78 31.32
CA LEU A 456 -0.31 -40.47 32.73
C LEU A 456 1.00 -40.78 33.44
N ASP A 457 1.65 -39.73 33.93
CA ASP A 457 2.86 -39.83 34.74
C ASP A 457 2.49 -39.68 36.22
N GLU A 458 2.67 -40.77 36.97
CA GLU A 458 2.34 -40.92 38.39
C GLU A 458 0.94 -40.39 38.79
N PRO A 459 -0.16 -40.90 38.17
CA PRO A 459 -1.50 -40.40 38.43
C PRO A 459 -2.05 -40.78 39.82
N THR A 460 -1.32 -41.58 40.60
CA THR A 460 -1.73 -42.07 41.92
C THR A 460 -1.25 -41.19 43.07
N HIS A 461 -0.47 -40.15 42.79
CA HIS A 461 0.06 -39.28 43.84
C HIS A 461 -1.09 -38.66 44.67
N ASN A 462 -1.06 -38.86 46.00
CA ASN A 462 -2.10 -38.49 46.97
C ASN A 462 -3.41 -39.31 46.93
N LEU A 463 -3.50 -40.39 46.15
CA LEU A 463 -4.61 -41.34 46.24
C LEU A 463 -4.32 -42.40 47.30
N ASP A 464 -5.36 -42.75 48.07
CA ASP A 464 -5.30 -43.88 49.00
C ASP A 464 -5.52 -45.22 48.28
N SER A 465 -5.54 -46.30 49.06
CA SER A 465 -5.69 -47.67 48.56
C SER A 465 -6.98 -47.88 47.75
N GLU A 466 -8.10 -47.29 48.18
CA GLU A 466 -9.40 -47.44 47.54
C GLU A 466 -9.46 -46.61 46.24
N GLY A 467 -8.92 -45.38 46.26
CA GLY A 467 -8.78 -44.54 45.08
C GLY A 467 -7.90 -45.16 44.00
N ILE A 468 -6.80 -45.81 44.37
CA ILE A 468 -5.93 -46.54 43.44
C ILE A 468 -6.68 -47.73 42.79
N GLU A 469 -7.49 -48.45 43.56
CA GLU A 469 -8.27 -49.59 43.05
C GLU A 469 -9.38 -49.13 42.08
N LYS A 470 -10.09 -48.04 42.41
CA LYS A 470 -11.06 -47.41 41.50
C LYS A 470 -10.40 -46.93 40.22
N LEU A 471 -9.26 -46.25 40.35
CA LEU A 471 -8.49 -45.79 39.21
C LEU A 471 -8.07 -46.96 38.30
N SER A 472 -7.54 -48.04 38.87
CA SER A 472 -7.21 -49.28 38.15
C SER A 472 -8.40 -49.78 37.31
N LEU A 473 -9.59 -49.82 37.92
CA LEU A 473 -10.81 -50.25 37.24
C LEU A 473 -11.17 -49.35 36.05
N VAL A 474 -11.10 -48.02 36.24
CA VAL A 474 -11.42 -47.02 35.20
C VAL A 474 -10.42 -47.09 34.05
N LEU A 475 -9.11 -47.15 34.36
CA LEU A 475 -8.05 -47.28 33.35
C LEU A 475 -8.19 -48.57 32.54
N LYS A 476 -8.68 -49.65 33.16
CA LYS A 476 -8.87 -50.95 32.50
C LYS A 476 -10.15 -51.04 31.68
N LYS A 477 -11.28 -50.49 32.17
CA LYS A 477 -12.61 -50.71 31.59
C LYS A 477 -13.12 -49.54 30.74
N ARG A 478 -12.78 -48.31 31.10
CA ARG A 478 -13.38 -47.10 30.53
C ARG A 478 -12.44 -46.39 29.57
N VAL A 479 -11.20 -46.13 29.99
CA VAL A 479 -10.21 -45.42 29.17
C VAL A 479 -9.99 -46.07 27.79
N PRO A 480 -9.91 -47.40 27.64
CA PRO A 480 -9.72 -48.05 26.34
C PRO A 480 -10.90 -47.89 25.38
N LYS A 481 -12.10 -47.55 25.88
CA LYS A 481 -13.28 -47.26 25.04
C LYS A 481 -13.21 -45.87 24.43
N ILE A 482 -12.45 -44.97 25.04
CA ILE A 482 -12.35 -43.55 24.70
C ILE A 482 -11.05 -43.28 23.93
N MET A 483 -9.97 -43.98 24.29
CA MET A 483 -8.64 -43.78 23.73
C MET A 483 -8.03 -45.13 23.33
N LYS A 484 -7.35 -45.14 22.19
CA LYS A 484 -6.74 -46.35 21.61
C LYS A 484 -5.47 -46.77 22.36
N GLN A 485 -4.73 -45.82 22.92
CA GLN A 485 -3.46 -46.10 23.61
C GLN A 485 -3.35 -45.32 24.92
N LEU A 486 -3.05 -46.04 26.01
CA LEU A 486 -2.74 -45.44 27.31
C LEU A 486 -1.30 -45.81 27.67
N ILE A 487 -0.50 -44.80 27.99
CA ILE A 487 0.83 -44.96 28.56
C ILE A 487 0.74 -44.55 30.02
N LEU A 488 0.95 -45.49 30.92
CA LEU A 488 0.92 -45.27 32.36
C LEU A 488 2.35 -45.44 32.90
N ILE A 489 2.86 -44.40 33.56
CA ILE A 489 4.13 -44.44 34.28
C ILE A 489 3.79 -44.37 35.76
N THR A 490 4.13 -45.41 36.52
CA THR A 490 3.91 -45.40 37.97
C THR A 490 4.86 -46.31 38.73
N HIS A 491 5.13 -45.96 39.99
CA HIS A 491 5.75 -46.84 40.99
C HIS A 491 4.72 -47.69 41.77
N GLU A 492 3.42 -47.47 41.58
CA GLU A 492 2.35 -48.18 42.28
C GLU A 492 2.10 -49.57 41.68
N LYS A 493 2.55 -50.62 42.38
CA LYS A 493 2.42 -52.01 41.94
C LYS A 493 0.97 -52.47 41.79
N ARG A 494 0.02 -51.90 42.54
CA ARG A 494 -1.40 -52.29 42.44
C ARG A 494 -2.01 -51.96 41.08
N LEU A 495 -1.47 -50.96 40.37
CA LEU A 495 -1.87 -50.64 39.01
C LEU A 495 -1.34 -51.61 37.95
N GLU A 496 -0.44 -52.54 38.30
CA GLU A 496 -0.04 -53.63 37.38
C GLU A 496 -1.27 -54.46 36.96
N SER A 497 -2.26 -54.62 37.85
CA SER A 497 -3.53 -55.32 37.57
C SER A 497 -4.44 -54.61 36.55
N ALA A 498 -4.24 -53.30 36.35
CA ALA A 498 -4.97 -52.48 35.38
C ALA A 498 -4.47 -52.71 33.94
N VAL A 499 -3.23 -53.20 33.78
CA VAL A 499 -2.58 -53.34 32.49
C VAL A 499 -3.20 -54.50 31.71
N SER A 500 -3.66 -54.20 30.50
CA SER A 500 -4.21 -55.16 29.54
C SER A 500 -3.26 -55.43 28.37
N GLY A 501 -2.08 -54.80 28.35
CA GLY A 501 -1.09 -54.92 27.29
C GLY A 501 0.33 -55.13 27.83
N TYR A 502 1.26 -54.28 27.40
CA TYR A 502 2.68 -54.38 27.78
C TYR A 502 2.97 -53.77 29.15
N LEU A 503 3.75 -54.47 29.96
CA LEU A 503 4.26 -53.98 31.24
C LEU A 503 5.79 -54.01 31.22
N TYR A 504 6.40 -52.84 31.39
CA TYR A 504 7.85 -52.68 31.49
C TYR A 504 8.23 -52.21 32.91
N ARG A 505 9.26 -52.83 33.48
CA ARG A 505 9.84 -52.43 34.75
C ARG A 505 11.24 -51.87 34.53
N PHE A 506 11.43 -50.65 34.99
CA PHE A 506 12.70 -49.94 34.93
C PHE A 506 13.40 -50.10 36.27
N GLN A 507 14.62 -50.64 36.27
CA GLN A 507 15.43 -50.84 37.47
C GLN A 507 16.80 -50.22 37.28
N ARG A 508 17.30 -49.53 38.29
CA ARG A 508 18.65 -49.00 38.31
C ARG A 508 19.29 -49.34 39.64
N ASP A 509 20.40 -50.06 39.58
CA ASP A 509 21.24 -50.23 40.76
C ASP A 509 22.01 -48.93 41.00
N LYS A 510 21.62 -48.20 42.04
CA LYS A 510 22.27 -46.93 42.43
C LYS A 510 23.65 -47.15 43.03
N SER A 511 23.96 -48.35 43.51
CA SER A 511 25.25 -48.67 44.15
C SER A 511 26.38 -48.89 43.13
N GLU A 512 26.05 -49.44 41.96
CA GLU A 512 27.01 -49.67 40.87
C GLU A 512 27.14 -48.48 39.91
N GLY A 513 26.30 -47.45 40.04
CA GLY A 513 26.27 -46.30 39.13
C GLY A 513 25.87 -46.63 37.69
N GLY A 514 25.42 -47.87 37.43
CA GLY A 514 25.15 -48.41 36.11
C GLY A 514 23.95 -47.79 35.38
N PRO A 515 23.80 -48.11 34.08
CA PRO A 515 22.65 -47.67 33.28
C PRO A 515 21.35 -48.33 33.78
N THR A 516 20.22 -47.64 33.59
CA THR A 516 18.89 -48.20 33.88
C THR A 516 18.64 -49.42 32.99
N LYS A 517 18.33 -50.56 33.61
CA LYS A 517 17.93 -51.79 32.93
C LYS A 517 16.41 -51.80 32.78
N VAL A 518 15.93 -52.26 31.62
CA VAL A 518 14.50 -52.39 31.32
C VAL A 518 14.16 -53.86 31.22
N GLN A 519 13.17 -54.31 31.98
CA GLN A 519 12.66 -55.67 31.96
C GLN A 519 11.20 -55.66 31.49
N ALA A 520 10.87 -56.44 30.44
CA ALA A 520 9.48 -56.70 30.07
C ALA A 520 8.91 -57.77 30.99
N ILE A 521 7.81 -57.47 31.69
CA ILE A 521 7.14 -58.36 32.64
C ILE A 521 5.96 -59.08 31.96
N SER A 522 5.21 -58.35 31.15
CA SER A 522 4.20 -58.92 30.26
C SER A 522 4.43 -58.42 28.85
N THR A 523 4.23 -59.32 27.89
CA THR A 523 4.08 -58.98 26.46
C THR A 523 2.66 -59.41 26.09
N SER A 524 1.90 -58.48 25.50
CA SER A 524 0.48 -58.69 25.18
C SER A 524 0.26 -59.82 24.19
#